data_AF-A0A6M3IK57-F1
#
_entry.id   AF-A0A6M3IK57-F1
#
_cell.length_a   1.000
_cell.length_b   1.000
_cell.length_c   1.000
_cell.angle_alpha   90.00
_cell.angle_beta   90.00
_cell.angle_gamma   90.00
#
_symmetry.space_group_name_H-M   'P 1'
#
loop_
_entity.id
_entity.type
_entity.pdbx_description
1 polymer ?
#
loop_
_entity_poly.entity_id
_entity_poly.type
_entity_poly.pdbx_seq_one_letter_code
_entity_poly.pdbx_strand_id
1 'polypeptide(L)'
;MPDIVYRGLKTGDYSIDGFEDRITVERKSLPDLFGSCGIYRDRFEAEFERMLSFEYAALVIEADLHTIIKAPPEYSAMNPKAVFHTLISWSMKYHVYIWACPNRIFAEKTCYYLFEFFMEHEKKGLHI
;
A
#
# COMPACT_ATOMS: atom_id res chain seq x y z
N MET A 1 -14.89 -5.12 15.55
CA MET A 1 -13.98 -4.11 14.98
C MET A 1 -12.74 -4.10 15.84
N PRO A 2 -11.52 -4.04 15.27
CA PRO A 2 -10.31 -3.93 16.08
C PRO A 2 -10.32 -2.62 16.87
N ASP A 3 -9.58 -2.58 17.97
CA ASP A 3 -9.32 -1.33 18.67
C ASP A 3 -8.38 -0.47 17.82
N ILE A 4 -8.81 0.74 17.48
CA ILE A 4 -8.05 1.67 16.63
C ILE A 4 -7.41 2.73 17.52
N VAL A 5 -6.10 2.91 17.36
CA VAL A 5 -5.34 3.97 18.04
C VAL A 5 -4.74 4.90 16.99
N TYR A 6 -4.89 6.21 17.19
CA TYR A 6 -4.35 7.22 16.28
C TYR A 6 -3.01 7.75 16.81
N ARG A 7 -1.93 7.53 16.06
CA ARG A 7 -0.58 8.04 16.34
C ARG A 7 0.14 8.34 15.01
N GLY A 8 1.22 9.10 15.07
CA GLY A 8 2.10 9.29 13.91
C GLY A 8 2.96 8.04 13.67
N LEU A 9 2.97 7.55 12.44
CA LEU A 9 3.89 6.51 11.97
C LEU A 9 5.05 7.13 11.20
N LYS A 10 6.21 6.48 11.23
CA LYS A 10 7.38 6.92 10.43
C LYS A 10 7.21 6.60 8.93
N THR A 11 6.50 5.53 8.61
CA THR A 11 6.26 5.02 7.25
C THR A 11 4.91 4.31 7.20
N GLY A 12 4.12 4.57 6.16
CA GLY A 12 2.79 3.98 5.97
C GLY A 12 1.67 4.70 6.72
N ASP A 13 0.43 4.32 6.40
CA ASP A 13 -0.79 4.85 7.03
C ASP A 13 -1.24 3.99 8.22
N TYR A 14 -1.01 2.68 8.15
CA TYR A 14 -1.43 1.72 9.15
C TYR A 14 -0.33 0.74 9.53
N SER A 15 -0.36 0.32 10.78
CA SER A 15 0.44 -0.76 11.32
C SER A 15 -0.30 -1.40 12.52
N ILE A 16 0.32 -2.38 13.15
CA ILE A 16 -0.17 -3.04 14.37
C ILE A 16 0.58 -2.45 15.56
N ASP A 17 -0.13 -2.09 16.63
CA ASP A 17 0.47 -1.57 17.87
C ASP A 17 1.46 -2.60 18.45
N GLY A 18 2.70 -2.18 18.65
CA GLY A 18 3.82 -3.05 19.07
C GLY A 18 4.57 -3.78 17.95
N PHE A 19 4.21 -3.57 16.68
CA PHE A 19 4.87 -4.16 15.49
C PHE A 19 5.13 -3.09 14.41
N GLU A 20 5.25 -1.82 14.80
CA GLU A 20 5.35 -0.66 13.91
C GLU A 20 6.62 -0.62 13.04
N ASP A 21 7.61 -1.45 13.37
CA ASP A 21 8.84 -1.65 12.62
C ASP A 21 8.84 -2.94 11.78
N ARG A 22 7.80 -3.78 11.91
CA ARG A 22 7.72 -5.11 11.27
C ARG A 22 6.69 -5.17 10.15
N ILE A 23 5.52 -4.57 10.33
CA ILE A 23 4.48 -4.52 9.30
C ILE A 23 4.01 -3.09 9.03
N THR A 24 3.83 -2.73 7.76
CA THR A 24 3.25 -1.44 7.37
C THR A 24 2.34 -1.58 6.16
N VAL A 25 1.27 -0.80 6.16
CA VAL A 25 0.35 -0.67 5.03
C VAL A 25 0.16 0.80 4.69
N GLU A 26 0.46 1.15 3.45
CA GLU A 26 0.10 2.42 2.84
C GLU A 26 -1.22 2.24 2.09
N ARG A 27 -2.24 3.06 2.39
CA ARG A 27 -3.55 2.99 1.73
C ARG A 27 -3.75 4.21 0.86
N LYS A 28 -3.96 3.98 -0.44
CA LYS A 28 -3.92 5.06 -1.42
C LYS A 28 -5.15 5.12 -2.30
N SER A 29 -5.72 6.30 -2.44
CA SER A 29 -6.80 6.53 -3.41
C SER A 29 -6.27 6.51 -4.85
N LEU A 30 -7.16 6.35 -5.82
CA LEU A 30 -6.79 6.40 -7.24
C LEU A 30 -6.17 7.76 -7.65
N PRO A 31 -6.78 8.93 -7.33
CA PRO A 31 -6.13 10.24 -7.38
C PRO A 31 -4.70 10.30 -6.84
N ASP A 32 -4.53 9.87 -5.59
CA ASP A 32 -3.26 10.00 -4.90
C ASP A 32 -2.20 9.08 -5.49
N LEU A 33 -2.59 7.90 -5.97
CA LEU A 33 -1.70 7.00 -6.70
C LEU A 33 -1.13 7.69 -7.95
N PHE A 34 -1.98 8.32 -8.75
CA PHE A 34 -1.55 9.02 -9.96
C PHE A 34 -0.65 10.23 -9.63
N GLY A 35 -0.99 10.99 -8.57
CA GLY A 35 -0.13 12.05 -8.06
C GLY A 35 1.23 11.53 -7.59
N SER A 36 1.24 10.39 -6.89
CA SER A 36 2.44 9.77 -6.34
C SER A 36 3.30 9.07 -7.39
N CYS A 37 2.76 8.65 -8.53
CA CYS A 37 3.57 8.17 -9.65
C CYS A 37 4.06 9.32 -10.55
N GLY A 38 3.49 10.52 -10.40
CA GLY A 38 3.81 11.73 -11.18
C GLY A 38 4.57 12.75 -10.35
N ILE A 39 3.90 13.86 -10.00
CA ILE A 39 4.52 15.04 -9.37
C ILE A 39 5.19 14.70 -8.03
N TYR A 40 4.63 13.76 -7.27
CA TYR A 40 5.12 13.40 -5.93
C TYR A 40 5.95 12.11 -5.91
N ARG A 41 6.50 11.72 -7.07
CA ARG A 41 7.23 10.46 -7.23
C ARG A 41 8.41 10.31 -6.29
N ASP A 42 9.27 11.32 -6.17
CA ASP A 42 10.49 11.22 -5.36
C ASP A 42 10.16 10.99 -3.88
N ARG A 43 9.11 11.66 -3.37
CA ARG A 43 8.64 11.45 -2.00
C ARG A 43 8.13 10.03 -1.80
N PHE A 44 7.33 9.53 -2.75
CA PHE A 44 6.74 8.21 -2.62
C PHE A 44 7.76 7.10 -2.80
N GLU A 45 8.76 7.32 -3.65
CA GLU A 45 9.90 6.41 -3.80
C GLU A 45 10.73 6.33 -2.51
N ALA A 46 10.96 7.46 -1.83
CA ALA A 46 11.61 7.46 -0.51
C ALA A 46 10.76 6.73 0.57
N GLU A 47 9.42 6.77 0.49
CA GLU A 47 8.54 5.97 1.33
C GLU A 47 8.73 4.47 1.07
N PHE A 48 8.79 4.05 -0.20
CA PHE A 48 9.08 2.67 -0.60
C PHE A 48 10.48 2.20 -0.19
N GLU A 49 11.50 3.07 -0.24
CA GLU A 49 12.84 2.76 0.25
C GLU A 49 12.85 2.45 1.75
N ARG A 50 12.06 3.19 2.55
CA ARG A 50 11.90 2.87 3.98
C ARG A 50 11.14 1.58 4.21
N MET A 51 10.25 1.18 3.31
CA MET A 51 9.48 -0.07 3.42
C MET A 51 10.35 -1.33 3.28
N LEU A 52 11.55 -1.23 2.67
CA LEU A 52 12.49 -2.36 2.53
C LEU A 52 12.93 -2.98 3.86
N SER A 53 12.85 -2.24 4.97
CA SER A 53 13.25 -2.76 6.29
C SER A 53 12.15 -3.51 7.03
N PHE A 54 10.91 -3.50 6.49
CA PHE A 54 9.77 -4.17 7.12
C PHE A 54 9.74 -5.64 6.69
N GLU A 55 9.30 -6.50 7.58
CA GLU A 55 9.01 -7.90 7.26
C GLU A 55 7.85 -8.01 6.28
N TYR A 56 6.84 -7.14 6.44
CA TYR A 56 5.74 -7.02 5.50
C TYR A 56 5.40 -5.57 5.20
N ALA A 57 5.48 -5.18 3.93
CA ALA A 57 5.04 -3.88 3.46
C ALA A 57 4.05 -4.02 2.32
N ALA A 58 2.95 -3.28 2.37
CA ALA A 58 1.94 -3.29 1.32
C ALA A 58 1.44 -1.89 0.93
N LEU A 59 1.19 -1.72 -0.36
CA LEU A 59 0.40 -0.63 -0.91
C LEU A 59 -0.99 -1.17 -1.25
N VAL A 60 -2.02 -0.71 -0.52
CA VAL A 60 -3.42 -1.06 -0.75
C VAL A 60 -4.12 0.10 -1.46
N ILE A 61 -4.57 -0.13 -2.69
CA ILE A 61 -5.10 0.90 -3.58
C ILE A 61 -6.63 0.80 -3.61
N GLU A 62 -7.34 1.91 -3.44
CA GLU A 62 -8.81 1.99 -3.53
C GLU A 62 -9.35 1.97 -4.97
N ALA A 63 -8.67 1.26 -5.87
CA ALA A 63 -9.10 0.97 -7.24
C ALA A 63 -8.45 -0.33 -7.74
N ASP A 64 -9.19 -1.13 -8.52
CA ASP A 64 -8.64 -2.32 -9.15
C ASP A 64 -7.76 -1.96 -10.37
N LEU A 65 -6.98 -2.93 -10.86
CA LEU A 65 -6.08 -2.73 -12.01
C LEU A 65 -6.82 -2.30 -13.28
N HIS A 66 -8.05 -2.78 -13.48
CA HIS A 66 -8.85 -2.39 -14.64
C HIS A 66 -9.18 -0.90 -14.59
N THR A 67 -9.64 -0.42 -13.44
CA THR A 67 -9.97 0.97 -13.16
C THR A 67 -8.74 1.85 -13.29
N ILE A 68 -7.59 1.44 -12.73
CA ILE A 68 -6.32 2.17 -12.87
C ILE A 68 -5.97 2.41 -14.34
N ILE A 69 -6.15 1.41 -15.22
CA ILE A 69 -5.77 1.51 -16.64
C ILE A 69 -6.84 2.21 -17.49
N LYS A 70 -8.12 1.99 -17.20
CA LYS A 70 -9.24 2.38 -18.07
C LYS A 70 -9.98 3.64 -17.63
N ALA A 71 -9.91 3.99 -16.36
CA ALA A 71 -10.62 5.12 -15.78
C ALA A 71 -9.68 5.94 -14.87
N PRO A 72 -8.59 6.53 -15.41
CA PRO A 72 -7.71 7.39 -14.63
C PRO A 72 -8.44 8.64 -14.14
N PRO A 73 -7.93 9.31 -13.08
CA PRO A 73 -8.48 10.59 -12.63
C PRO A 73 -8.52 11.62 -13.78
N GLU A 74 -9.65 12.32 -13.95
CA GLU A 74 -9.88 13.22 -15.10
C GLU A 74 -8.83 14.31 -15.27
N TYR A 75 -8.28 14.82 -14.17
CA TYR A 75 -7.28 15.88 -14.15
C TYR A 75 -5.83 15.38 -14.27
N SER A 76 -5.61 14.07 -14.35
CA SER A 76 -4.28 13.50 -14.42
C SER A 76 -3.72 13.52 -15.85
N ALA A 77 -2.56 14.14 -16.03
CA ALA A 77 -1.80 14.07 -17.28
C ALA A 77 -0.94 12.78 -17.41
N MET A 78 -0.88 11.95 -16.37
CA MET A 78 -0.08 10.72 -16.38
C MET A 78 -0.68 9.66 -17.29
N ASN A 79 0.19 8.98 -18.05
CA ASN A 79 -0.20 7.80 -18.81
C ASN A 79 -0.57 6.65 -17.85
N PRO A 80 -1.81 6.12 -17.88
CA PRO A 80 -2.24 5.04 -16.99
C PRO A 80 -1.39 3.78 -17.08
N LYS A 81 -0.83 3.48 -18.28
CA LYS A 81 0.11 2.35 -18.46
C LYS A 81 1.41 2.57 -17.70
N ALA A 82 1.90 3.82 -17.61
CA ALA A 82 3.12 4.13 -16.87
C ALA A 82 2.91 3.97 -15.36
N VAL A 83 1.72 4.29 -14.85
CA VAL A 83 1.34 4.02 -13.45
C VAL A 83 1.35 2.51 -13.19
N PHE A 84 0.70 1.73 -14.07
CA PHE A 84 0.72 0.27 -13.95
C PHE A 84 2.13 -0.32 -14.00
N HIS A 85 2.98 0.11 -14.93
CA HIS A 85 4.37 -0.32 -14.98
C HIS A 85 5.17 0.08 -13.73
N THR A 86 4.89 1.25 -13.16
CA THR A 86 5.50 1.69 -11.89
C THR A 86 5.14 0.73 -10.76
N LEU A 87 3.86 0.34 -10.64
CA LEU A 87 3.42 -0.61 -9.62
C LEU A 87 4.15 -1.96 -9.72
N ILE A 88 4.30 -2.49 -10.94
CA ILE A 88 5.06 -3.73 -11.18
C ILE A 88 6.54 -3.55 -10.82
N SER A 89 7.15 -2.46 -11.28
CA SER A 89 8.57 -2.21 -11.02
C SER A 89 8.84 -2.06 -9.53
N TRP A 90 7.98 -1.36 -8.80
CA TRP A 90 8.14 -1.12 -7.38
C TRP A 90 7.84 -2.35 -6.53
N SER A 91 6.88 -3.21 -6.92
CA SER A 91 6.67 -4.48 -6.21
C SER A 91 7.90 -5.38 -6.27
N MET A 92 8.62 -5.36 -7.39
CA MET A 92 9.85 -6.12 -7.56
C MET A 92 11.06 -5.46 -6.89
N LYS A 93 11.23 -4.14 -7.06
CA LYS A 93 12.40 -3.39 -6.56
C LYS A 93 12.40 -3.27 -5.04
N TYR A 94 11.23 -3.06 -4.44
CA TYR A 94 11.10 -2.72 -3.02
C TYR A 94 10.46 -3.84 -2.20
N HIS A 95 10.11 -4.96 -2.81
CA HIS A 95 9.42 -6.07 -2.15
C HIS A 95 8.11 -5.65 -1.45
N VAL A 96 7.43 -4.63 -2.00
CA VAL A 96 6.15 -4.15 -1.49
C VAL A 96 5.00 -4.85 -2.21
N TYR A 97 4.10 -5.47 -1.44
CA TYR A 97 2.91 -6.11 -1.97
C TYR A 97 1.91 -5.08 -2.48
N ILE A 98 1.39 -5.26 -3.69
CA ILE A 98 0.44 -4.34 -4.31
C ILE A 98 -0.95 -4.97 -4.30
N TRP A 99 -1.88 -4.37 -3.57
CA TRP A 99 -3.28 -4.80 -3.49
C TRP A 99 -4.20 -3.79 -4.15
N ALA A 100 -4.58 -4.04 -5.40
CA ALA A 100 -5.53 -3.22 -6.13
C ALA A 100 -6.97 -3.67 -5.83
N CYS A 101 -7.72 -2.87 -5.08
CA CYS A 101 -9.03 -3.23 -4.55
C CYS A 101 -10.15 -2.50 -5.31
N PRO A 102 -11.30 -3.13 -5.59
CA PRO A 102 -12.35 -2.54 -6.42
C PRO A 102 -12.99 -1.27 -5.84
N ASN A 103 -12.86 -1.03 -4.53
CA ASN A 103 -13.36 0.17 -3.85
C ASN A 103 -12.74 0.32 -2.46
N ARG A 104 -13.03 1.47 -1.83
CA ARG A 104 -12.63 1.82 -0.46
C ARG A 104 -12.98 0.75 0.57
N ILE A 105 -14.21 0.22 0.55
CA ILE A 105 -14.66 -0.78 1.53
C ILE A 105 -13.83 -2.06 1.41
N PHE A 106 -13.55 -2.51 0.19
CA PHE A 106 -12.72 -3.68 -0.05
C PHE A 106 -11.28 -3.43 0.42
N ALA A 107 -10.71 -2.27 0.10
CA ALA A 107 -9.37 -1.87 0.56
C ALA A 107 -9.25 -1.89 2.10
N GLU A 108 -10.29 -1.42 2.81
CA GLU A 108 -10.32 -1.46 4.28
C GLU A 108 -10.30 -2.90 4.81
N LYS A 109 -11.13 -3.78 4.24
CA LYS A 109 -11.13 -5.21 4.60
C LYS A 109 -9.79 -5.88 4.28
N THR A 110 -9.19 -5.54 3.15
CA THR A 110 -7.85 -6.04 2.79
C THR A 110 -6.83 -5.61 3.85
N CYS A 111 -6.80 -4.34 4.27
CA CYS A 111 -5.91 -3.91 5.35
C CYS A 111 -6.14 -4.72 6.64
N TYR A 112 -7.41 -4.91 7.04
CA TYR A 112 -7.75 -5.74 8.20
C TYR A 112 -7.20 -7.17 8.08
N TYR A 113 -7.44 -7.84 6.95
CA TYR A 113 -7.00 -9.22 6.75
C TYR A 113 -5.48 -9.34 6.68
N LEU A 114 -4.77 -8.36 6.10
CA LEU A 114 -3.31 -8.35 6.10
C LEU A 114 -2.76 -8.38 7.53
N PHE A 115 -3.32 -7.57 8.42
CA PHE A 115 -2.92 -7.56 9.83
C PHE A 115 -3.35 -8.82 10.57
N GLU A 116 -4.58 -9.32 10.33
CA GLU A 116 -5.07 -10.55 10.94
C GLU A 116 -4.17 -11.74 10.60
N PHE A 117 -3.86 -11.94 9.32
CA PHE A 117 -2.98 -13.03 8.87
C PHE A 117 -1.54 -12.85 9.31
N PHE A 118 -1.00 -11.62 9.31
CA PHE A 118 0.32 -11.35 9.87
C PHE A 118 0.40 -11.84 11.33
N MET A 119 -0.57 -11.46 12.17
CA MET A 119 -0.61 -11.89 13.57
C MET A 119 -0.84 -13.39 13.74
N GLU A 120 -1.59 -14.03 12.84
CA GLU A 120 -1.71 -15.49 12.85
C GLU A 120 -0.40 -16.19 12.52
N HIS A 121 0.36 -15.68 11.55
CA HIS A 121 1.66 -16.20 11.18
C HIS A 121 2.66 -16.03 12.33
N GLU A 122 2.67 -14.85 12.96
CA GLU A 122 3.46 -14.56 14.16
C GLU A 122 3.19 -15.55 15.29
N LYS A 123 1.92 -15.82 15.60
CA LYS A 123 1.53 -16.79 16.63
C LYS A 123 1.97 -18.22 16.30
N LYS A 124 2.07 -18.55 15.01
CA LYS A 124 2.48 -19.88 14.52
C LYS A 124 4.00 -19.99 14.31
N GLY A 125 4.76 -18.89 14.47
CA GLY A 125 6.19 -18.85 14.16
C GLY A 125 6.49 -19.02 12.67
N LEU A 126 5.57 -18.61 11.80
CA LEU A 126 5.76 -18.61 10.35
C LEU A 126 6.40 -17.28 9.94
N HIS A 127 7.64 -17.32 9.50
CA HIS A 127 8.31 -16.14 8.95
C HIS A 127 7.86 -15.91 7.51
N ILE A 128 7.40 -14.69 7.23
CA ILE A 128 6.89 -14.22 5.93
C ILE A 128 7.95 -13.40 5.20
#